data_AF-A0A0Q9JFH6-F1
#
_entry.id   AF-A0A0Q9JFH6-F1
#
_cell.length_a   1.000
_cell.length_b   1.000
_cell.length_c   1.000
_cell.angle_alpha   90.00
_cell.angle_beta   90.00
_cell.angle_gamma   90.00
#
_symmetry.space_group_name_H-M   'P 1'
#
loop_
_entity.id
_entity.type
_entity.pdbx_description
1 polymer ?
#
loop_
_entity_poly.entity_id
_entity_poly.type
_entity_poly.pdbx_seq_one_letter_code
_entity_poly.pdbx_strand_id
1 'polypeptide(L)'
;MGLDVLLYDNTNKLISIYELDKELHNEIFSTDKRWASYSFLRKLHDYYRTNEEFNGEGLEGLISDLNNYKPLMAEKYHTAVELLLEAVSDKKVQKIRINGD
;
A
#
# COMPACT_ATOMS: atom_id res chain seq x y z
N MET A 1 0.27 14.09 5.59
CA MET A 1 -0.71 13.05 5.93
C MET A 1 0.08 11.77 5.80
N GLY A 2 0.34 11.11 6.93
CA GLY A 2 0.88 9.76 6.94
C GLY A 2 -0.25 8.77 6.64
N LEU A 3 0.07 7.51 6.37
CA LEU A 3 -0.95 6.47 6.20
C LEU A 3 -0.60 5.27 7.06
N ASP A 4 -1.61 4.66 7.67
CA ASP A 4 -1.46 3.39 8.34
C ASP A 4 -2.08 2.28 7.49
N VAL A 5 -1.27 1.27 7.16
CA VAL A 5 -1.71 0.03 6.51
C VAL A 5 -1.92 -1.01 7.61
N LEU A 6 -3.18 -1.28 7.92
CA LEU A 6 -3.56 -2.31 8.87
C LEU A 6 -3.71 -3.65 8.15
N LEU A 7 -2.95 -4.65 8.55
CA LEU A 7 -2.97 -6.00 7.97
C LEU A 7 -3.83 -6.93 8.82
N TYR A 8 -4.78 -7.63 8.20
CA TYR A 8 -5.72 -8.53 8.87
C TYR A 8 -5.60 -9.95 8.34
N ASP A 9 -5.81 -10.92 9.23
CA ASP A 9 -5.87 -12.34 8.88
C ASP A 9 -7.26 -12.78 8.40
N ASN A 10 -7.39 -14.06 8.06
CA ASN A 10 -8.65 -14.67 7.66
C ASN A 10 -9.74 -14.65 8.76
N THR A 11 -9.35 -14.50 10.04
CA THR A 11 -10.28 -14.31 11.16
C THR A 11 -10.59 -12.84 11.45
N ASN A 12 -10.16 -11.91 10.58
CA ASN A 12 -10.35 -10.47 10.74
C ASN A 12 -9.65 -9.89 11.97
N LYS A 13 -8.61 -10.56 12.48
CA LYS A 13 -7.74 -10.09 13.55
C LYS A 13 -6.59 -9.29 12.95
N LEU A 14 -6.29 -8.15 13.56
CA LEU A 14 -5.14 -7.34 13.20
C LEU A 14 -3.85 -8.12 13.48
N ILE A 15 -3.07 -8.34 12.43
CA ILE A 15 -1.75 -9.00 12.48
C ILE A 15 -0.68 -7.95 12.79
N SER A 16 -0.68 -6.87 12.01
CA SER A 16 0.34 -5.82 12.10
C SER A 16 -0.17 -4.51 11.52
N ILE A 17 0.51 -3.42 11.86
CA ILE A 17 0.28 -2.09 11.30
C ILE A 17 1.59 -1.66 10.65
N TYR A 18 1.51 -1.18 9.42
CA TYR A 18 2.64 -0.61 8.70
C TYR A 18 2.37 0.86 8.43
N GLU A 19 3.13 1.72 9.08
CA GLU A 19 3.04 3.16 8.89
C GLU A 19 3.83 3.54 7.62
N LEU A 20 3.15 4.17 6.66
CA LEU A 20 3.81 4.93 5.61
C LEU A 20 4.06 6.34 6.13
N ASP A 21 5.33 6.60 6.42
CA ASP A 21 5.82 7.94 6.64
C ASP A 21 5.44 8.89 5.51
N LYS A 22 5.28 10.16 5.87
CA LYS A 22 4.95 11.25 4.95
C LYS A 22 5.89 11.32 3.73
N GLU A 23 7.17 11.00 3.91
CA GLU A 23 8.14 10.96 2.82
C GLU A 23 7.84 9.85 1.81
N LEU A 24 7.53 8.64 2.28
CA LEU A 24 7.19 7.50 1.42
C LEU A 24 5.84 7.72 0.73
N HIS A 25 4.85 8.26 1.45
CA HIS A 25 3.60 8.71 0.85
C HIS A 25 3.85 9.69 -0.31
N ASN A 26 4.63 10.74 -0.08
CA ASN A 26 4.93 11.73 -1.11
C ASN A 26 5.70 11.11 -2.28
N GLU A 27 6.58 10.15 -2.02
CA GLU A 27 7.29 9.43 -3.07
C GLU A 27 6.34 8.61 -3.96
N ILE A 28 5.32 8.01 -3.36
CA ILE A 28 4.33 7.20 -4.08
C ILE A 28 3.39 8.11 -4.88
N PHE A 29 2.88 9.17 -4.27
CA PHE A 29 1.83 10.02 -4.84
C PHE A 29 2.35 11.36 -5.39
N SER A 30 3.65 11.47 -5.67
CA SER A 30 4.22 12.67 -6.27
C SER A 30 3.60 12.95 -7.64
N THR A 31 3.31 14.21 -7.92
CA THR A 31 2.74 14.68 -9.20
C THR A 31 3.63 14.40 -10.41
N ASP A 32 4.93 14.28 -10.20
CA ASP A 32 5.91 14.00 -11.26
C ASP A 32 5.95 12.53 -11.67
N LYS A 33 5.21 11.66 -10.98
CA LYS A 33 5.24 10.21 -11.19
C LYS A 33 3.92 9.66 -11.70
N ARG A 34 4.02 8.57 -12.46
CA ARG A 34 2.87 7.95 -13.16
C ARG A 34 2.06 6.98 -12.29
N TRP A 35 1.98 7.19 -10.98
CA TRP A 35 1.18 6.36 -10.08
C TRP A 35 -0.30 6.29 -10.50
N ALA A 36 -0.83 7.35 -11.12
CA ALA A 36 -2.22 7.39 -11.60
C ALA A 36 -2.52 6.43 -12.77
N SER A 37 -1.49 5.90 -13.43
CA SER A 37 -1.63 4.85 -14.46
C SER A 37 -1.84 3.45 -13.88
N TYR A 38 -1.58 3.29 -12.58
CA TYR A 38 -1.74 2.03 -11.85
C TYR A 38 -3.10 2.05 -11.16
N SER A 39 -3.94 1.07 -11.49
CA SER A 39 -5.37 1.10 -11.14
C SER A 39 -5.60 1.02 -9.63
N PHE A 40 -4.82 0.20 -8.92
CA PHE A 40 -4.92 0.02 -7.49
C PHE A 40 -4.19 1.09 -6.70
N LEU A 41 -3.09 1.66 -7.22
CA LEU A 41 -2.50 2.87 -6.62
C LEU A 41 -3.41 4.09 -6.79
N ARG A 42 -4.08 4.21 -7.93
CA ARG A 42 -5.08 5.25 -8.15
C ARG A 42 -6.27 5.07 -7.20
N LYS A 43 -6.77 3.84 -7.02
CA LYS A 43 -7.79 3.54 -6.00
C LYS A 43 -7.28 3.90 -4.62
N LEU A 44 -6.07 3.47 -4.26
CA LEU A 44 -5.43 3.80 -2.99
C LEU A 44 -5.43 5.31 -2.75
N HIS A 45 -5.11 6.13 -3.77
CA HIS A 45 -5.20 7.61 -3.76
C HIS A 45 -6.61 8.20 -3.67
N ASP A 46 -7.56 7.65 -4.42
CA ASP A 46 -8.93 8.17 -4.49
C ASP A 46 -9.68 7.92 -3.16
N TYR A 47 -9.40 6.79 -2.52
CA TYR A 47 -10.11 6.33 -1.32
C TYR A 47 -9.52 6.82 0.01
N TYR A 48 -8.63 7.82 -0.03
CA TYR A 48 -8.12 8.60 1.13
C TYR A 48 -9.22 9.20 2.03
N ARG A 49 -10.50 9.03 1.66
CA ARG A 49 -11.67 9.54 2.39
C ARG A 49 -12.57 8.48 3.01
N THR A 50 -12.39 7.19 2.72
CA THR A 50 -13.45 6.19 2.98
C THR A 50 -13.04 4.93 3.75
N ASN A 51 -11.80 4.83 4.27
CA ASN A 51 -11.34 3.64 5.02
C ASN A 51 -11.57 2.33 4.25
N GLU A 52 -11.08 2.26 3.01
CA GLU A 52 -11.26 1.08 2.17
C GLU A 52 -10.39 -0.11 2.57
N GLU A 53 -10.87 -1.29 2.21
CA GLU A 53 -10.25 -2.57 2.49
C GLU A 53 -9.92 -3.29 1.17
N PHE A 54 -8.67 -3.69 0.99
CA PHE A 54 -8.26 -4.53 -0.15
C PHE A 54 -8.17 -5.99 0.33
N ASN A 55 -8.84 -6.89 -0.39
CA ASN A 55 -8.81 -8.33 -0.15
C ASN A 55 -8.79 -9.09 -1.49
N GLY A 56 -8.37 -10.36 -1.46
CA GLY A 56 -8.32 -11.22 -2.64
C GLY A 56 -7.64 -10.56 -3.84
N GLU A 57 -8.32 -10.55 -5.00
CA GLU A 57 -7.82 -9.95 -6.25
C GLU A 57 -7.44 -8.47 -6.10
N GLY A 58 -8.11 -7.74 -5.19
CA GLY A 58 -7.80 -6.33 -4.94
C GLY A 58 -6.45 -6.13 -4.23
N LEU A 59 -6.11 -7.04 -3.32
CA LEU A 59 -4.82 -7.05 -2.64
C LEU A 59 -3.70 -7.46 -3.61
N GLU A 60 -3.93 -8.51 -4.40
CA GLU A 60 -2.97 -8.96 -5.42
C GLU A 60 -2.68 -7.87 -6.47
N GLY A 61 -3.73 -7.14 -6.88
CA GLY A 61 -3.61 -5.99 -7.76
C GLY A 61 -2.77 -4.86 -7.17
N LEU A 62 -2.96 -4.54 -5.88
CA LEU A 62 -2.17 -3.53 -5.20
C LEU A 62 -0.69 -3.94 -5.07
N ILE A 63 -0.43 -5.20 -4.74
CA ILE A 63 0.93 -5.77 -4.67
C ILE A 63 1.61 -5.66 -6.04
N SER A 64 0.91 -6.05 -7.10
CA SER A 64 1.41 -5.95 -8.48
C SER A 64 1.73 -4.50 -8.85
N ASP A 65 0.82 -3.56 -8.56
CA ASP A 65 1.04 -2.15 -8.86
C ASP A 65 2.25 -1.59 -8.09
N LEU A 66 2.37 -1.86 -6.79
CA LEU A 66 3.49 -1.43 -5.95
C LEU A 66 4.82 -2.02 -6.45
N ASN A 67 4.84 -3.30 -6.83
CA ASN A 67 6.05 -3.96 -7.31
C ASN A 67 6.50 -3.39 -8.68
N ASN A 68 5.55 -3.16 -9.58
CA ASN A 68 5.83 -2.52 -10.88
C ASN A 68 6.20 -1.04 -10.75
N TYR A 69 5.77 -0.38 -9.68
CA TYR A 69 6.03 1.03 -9.43
C TYR A 69 7.32 1.28 -8.62
N LYS A 70 7.77 0.31 -7.82
CA LYS A 70 9.06 0.33 -7.08
C LYS A 70 10.26 0.85 -7.92
N PRO A 71 10.51 0.39 -9.17
CA PRO A 71 11.64 0.90 -9.97
C PRO A 71 11.52 2.39 -10.35
N LEU A 72 10.34 2.99 -10.25
CA LEU A 72 10.11 4.43 -10.47
C LEU A 72 10.32 5.25 -9.18
N MET A 73 10.60 4.60 -8.06
CA MET A 73 10.95 5.24 -6.79
C MET A 73 12.46 5.45 -6.66
N ALA A 74 12.85 6.47 -5.89
CA ALA A 74 14.23 6.65 -5.47
C ALA A 74 14.68 5.45 -4.65
N GLU A 75 15.93 5.01 -4.86
CA GLU A 75 16.50 3.81 -4.24
C GLU A 75 16.38 3.80 -2.72
N LYS A 76 16.45 4.97 -2.07
CA LYS A 76 16.29 5.10 -0.61
C LYS A 76 14.97 4.56 -0.07
N TYR A 77 13.93 4.47 -0.91
CA TYR A 77 12.61 3.94 -0.52
C TYR A 77 12.39 2.49 -0.92
N HIS A 78 13.29 1.88 -1.70
CA HIS A 78 13.12 0.52 -2.20
C HIS A 78 13.00 -0.49 -1.06
N THR A 79 13.81 -0.35 -0.02
CA THR A 79 13.76 -1.20 1.18
C THR A 79 12.43 -1.05 1.91
N ALA A 80 11.92 0.17 2.06
CA ALA A 80 10.64 0.41 2.74
C ALA A 80 9.45 -0.19 1.97
N VAL A 81 9.47 -0.12 0.64
CA VAL A 81 8.44 -0.74 -0.21
C VAL A 81 8.57 -2.26 -0.20
N GLU A 82 9.79 -2.79 -0.19
CA GLU A 82 10.03 -4.23 -0.12
C GLU A 82 9.51 -4.82 1.18
N LEU A 83 9.78 -4.18 2.32
CA LEU A 83 9.24 -4.59 3.62
C LEU A 83 7.71 -4.54 3.65
N LEU A 84 7.11 -3.51 3.05
CA LEU A 84 5.65 -3.43 2.89
C LEU A 84 5.13 -4.60 2.05
N LEU A 85 5.76 -4.86 0.89
CA LEU A 85 5.40 -5.95 -0.03
C LEU A 85 5.51 -7.31 0.65
N GLU A 86 6.57 -7.56 1.41
CA GLU A 86 6.75 -8.79 2.19
C GLU A 86 5.65 -8.94 3.25
N ALA A 87 5.32 -7.86 3.96
CA ALA A 87 4.27 -7.87 4.97
C ALA A 87 2.89 -8.17 4.36
N VAL A 88 2.52 -7.51 3.26
CA VAL A 88 1.21 -7.73 2.60
C VAL A 88 1.14 -9.05 1.82
N SER A 89 2.27 -9.63 1.43
CA SER A 89 2.34 -10.92 0.72
C SER A 89 2.41 -12.12 1.67
N ASP A 90 2.47 -11.90 2.99
CA ASP A 90 2.40 -12.99 3.96
C ASP A 90 1.05 -13.72 3.81
N LYS A 91 1.09 -15.05 3.67
CA LYS A 91 -0.12 -15.88 3.45
C LYS A 91 -1.16 -15.77 4.57
N LYS A 92 -0.75 -15.31 5.75
CA LYS A 92 -1.64 -15.04 6.87
C LYS A 92 -2.47 -13.78 6.62
N VAL A 93 -1.95 -12.82 5.87
CA VAL A 93 -2.66 -11.60 5.48
C VAL A 93 -3.66 -11.94 4.39
N GLN A 94 -4.93 -11.69 4.67
CA GLN A 94 -6.02 -11.87 3.71
C GLN A 94 -6.68 -10.56 3.32
N LYS A 95 -6.48 -9.52 4.14
CA LYS A 95 -7.06 -8.21 3.94
C LYS A 95 -6.12 -7.15 4.49
N ILE A 96 -6.07 -6.03 3.80
CA ILE A 96 -5.46 -4.81 4.32
C ILE A 96 -6.51 -3.71 4.37
N ARG A 97 -6.36 -2.80 5.33
CA ARG A 97 -7.15 -1.58 5.42
C ARG A 97 -6.20 -0.40 5.50
N ILE A 98 -6.55 0.67 4.80
CA ILE A 98 -5.77 1.90 4.79
C ILE A 98 -6.52 2.92 5.62
N ASN A 99 -5.87 3.47 6.64
CA ASN A 99 -6.37 4.62 7.39
C ASN A 99 -5.49 5.83 7.06
N GLY A 100 -6.14 6.91 6.60
CA GLY A 100 -5.49 8.21 6.44
C GLY A 100 -5.62 9.04 7.71
N ASP A 101 -4.52 9.68 8.10
CA ASP A 101 -4.48 10.73 9.12
C ASP A 101 -4.72 12.12 8.53
#